data_AF-J1TC44-F1
#
_entry.id   AF-J1TC44-F1
#
_cell.length_a   1.000
_cell.length_b   1.000
_cell.length_c   1.000
_cell.angle_alpha   90.00
_cell.angle_beta   90.00
_cell.angle_gamma   90.00
#
_symmetry.space_group_name_H-M   'P 1'
#
loop_
_entity.id
_entity.type
_entity.pdbx_description
1 polymer ?
#
loop_
_entity_poly.entity_id
_entity_poly.type
_entity_poly.pdbx_seq_one_letter_code
_entity_poly.pdbx_strand_id
1 'polypeptide(L)' 'MATEDIIELGTAEEDQRLRDIASLARLVSYARQNARELNAEFSVYCLDLALGALLQDLAESGINLPVEGTIEDASAGLVH' A
#
# COMPACT_ATOMS: atom_id res chain seq x y z
N MET A 1 -1.81 -12.53 -37.81
CA MET A 1 -2.67 -11.44 -37.33
C MET A 1 -2.19 -11.11 -35.93
N ALA A 2 -1.42 -10.04 -35.80
CA ALA A 2 -0.95 -9.53 -34.51
C ALA A 2 -2.02 -8.55 -34.01
N THR A 3 -2.86 -9.00 -33.09
CA THR A 3 -3.77 -8.13 -32.35
C THR A 3 -2.97 -7.46 -31.24
N GLU A 4 -2.42 -6.31 -31.61
CA GLU A 4 -2.21 -5.11 -30.82
C GLU A 4 -2.40 -5.25 -29.29
N ASP A 5 -1.25 -5.34 -28.62
CA ASP A 5 -0.97 -5.22 -27.18
C ASP A 5 -1.21 -3.79 -26.66
N ILE A 6 -2.42 -3.24 -26.92
CA ILE A 6 -2.75 -1.85 -26.60
C ILE A 6 -3.97 -1.86 -25.68
N ILE A 7 -3.84 -1.16 -24.54
CA ILE A 7 -4.77 -1.04 -23.38
C ILE A 7 -4.45 -2.10 -22.30
N GLU A 8 -3.51 -1.88 -21.37
CA GLU A 8 -3.70 -1.07 -20.16
C GLU A 8 -2.35 -0.70 -19.46
N LEU A 9 -1.36 -0.17 -20.19
CA LEU A 9 -0.04 0.15 -19.58
C LEU A 9 -0.12 1.28 -18.52
N GLY A 10 -1.07 2.21 -18.67
CA GLY A 10 -1.23 3.34 -17.76
C GLY A 10 -1.66 2.95 -16.35
N THR A 11 -2.54 1.95 -16.21
CA THR A 11 -3.00 1.47 -14.89
C THR A 11 -2.01 0.51 -14.27
N ALA A 12 -1.33 -0.33 -15.06
CA ALA A 12 -0.31 -1.25 -14.55
C ALA A 12 0.90 -0.51 -13.96
N GLU A 13 1.36 0.57 -14.60
CA GLU A 13 2.44 1.42 -14.08
C GLU A 13 2.01 2.24 -12.86
N GLU A 14 0.79 2.78 -12.86
CA GLU A 14 0.21 3.51 -11.73
C GLU A 14 0.02 2.60 -10.50
N ASP A 15 -0.55 1.42 -10.72
CA ASP A 15 -0.68 0.36 -9.72
C ASP A 15 0.68 -0.08 -9.18
N GLN A 16 1.69 -0.17 -10.04
CA GLN A 16 3.05 -0.52 -9.60
C GLN A 16 3.62 0.59 -8.72
N ARG A 17 3.44 1.86 -9.09
CA ARG A 17 3.85 3.00 -8.25
C ARG A 17 3.12 2.98 -6.91
N LEU A 18 1.81 2.73 -6.89
CA LEU A 18 1.04 2.61 -5.64
C LEU A 18 1.57 1.48 -4.75
N ARG A 19 1.88 0.33 -5.33
CA ARG A 19 2.50 -0.80 -4.61
C ARG A 19 3.87 -0.45 -4.06
N ASP A 20 4.67 0.29 -4.82
CA ASP A 20 6.01 0.72 -4.40
C ASP A 20 5.93 1.72 -3.24
N ILE A 21 5.03 2.71 -3.31
CA ILE A 21 4.81 3.69 -2.24
C ILE A 21 4.27 2.98 -0.98
N ALA A 22 3.32 2.05 -1.12
CA ALA A 22 2.82 1.25 0.00
C ALA A 22 3.93 0.41 0.66
N SER A 23 4.81 -0.17 -0.15
CA SER A 23 5.96 -0.94 0.31
C SER A 23 6.96 -0.07 1.07
N LEU A 24 7.24 1.14 0.58
CA LEU A 24 8.07 2.13 1.26
C LEU A 24 7.43 2.59 2.57
N ALA A 25 6.14 2.89 2.59
CA ALA A 25 5.42 3.30 3.81
C ALA A 25 5.51 2.21 4.90
N ARG A 26 5.37 0.93 4.50
CA ARG A 26 5.54 -0.21 5.40
C ARG A 26 6.97 -0.29 5.94
N LEU A 27 7.98 -0.11 5.08
CA LEU A 27 9.38 -0.12 5.48
C LEU A 27 9.71 1.02 6.46
N VAL A 28 9.26 2.24 6.17
CA VAL A 28 9.48 3.42 7.02
C VAL A 28 8.76 3.24 8.36
N SER A 29 7.56 2.67 8.37
CA SER A 29 6.83 2.36 9.61
C SER A 29 7.62 1.39 10.49
N TYR A 30 8.20 0.35 9.89
CA TYR A 30 9.06 -0.60 10.61
C TYR A 30 10.34 0.08 11.12
N ALA A 31 11.02 0.87 10.29
CA ALA A 31 12.21 1.61 10.70
C ALA A 31 11.92 2.57 11.86
N ARG A 32 10.75 3.23 11.84
CA ARG A 32 10.28 4.09 12.93
C ARG A 32 10.11 3.31 14.23
N GLN A 33 9.51 2.12 14.17
CA GLN A 33 9.33 1.27 15.33
C GLN A 33 10.69 0.86 15.94
N ASN A 34 11.65 0.45 15.10
CA ASN A 34 13.01 0.17 15.54
C ASN A 34 13.70 1.40 16.15
N ALA A 35 13.54 2.58 15.54
CA ALA A 35 14.11 3.81 16.06
C ALA A 35 13.53 4.18 17.44
N ARG A 36 12.24 3.89 17.69
CA ARG A 36 11.62 4.07 19.01
C ARG A 36 12.22 3.11 20.04
N GLU A 37 12.40 1.85 19.67
CA GLU A 37 13.02 0.83 20.53
C GLU A 37 14.48 1.17 20.89
N LEU A 38 15.20 1.82 19.97
CA LEU A 38 16.56 2.30 20.17
C LEU A 38 16.66 3.67 20.86
N ASN A 39 15.54 4.28 21.27
CA ASN A 39 15.48 5.63 21.83
C ASN A 39 16.14 6.72 20.94
N ALA A 40 16.08 6.55 19.62
CA ALA A 40 16.62 7.49 18.65
C ALA A 40 15.56 8.55 18.27
N GLU A 41 15.19 9.42 19.20
CA GLU A 41 14.05 10.36 19.05
C GLU A 41 14.12 11.22 17.79
N PHE A 42 15.29 11.73 17.43
CA PHE A 42 15.46 12.52 16.22
C PHE A 42 15.18 11.69 14.96
N SER A 43 15.65 10.44 14.92
CA SER A 43 15.37 9.51 13.83
C SER A 43 13.88 9.18 13.75
N VAL A 44 13.21 8.99 14.90
CA VAL A 44 11.76 8.76 14.95
C VAL A 44 11.01 9.93 14.32
N TYR A 45 11.38 11.17 14.67
CA TYR A 45 10.76 12.37 14.10
C TYR A 45 10.92 12.43 12.58
N CYS A 46 12.14 12.23 12.07
CA CYS A 46 12.39 12.21 10.62
C CYS A 46 11.58 11.12 9.91
N LEU A 47 11.46 9.94 10.53
CA LEU A 47 10.69 8.82 9.97
C LEU A 47 9.18 9.06 10.03
N ASP A 48 8.67 9.76 11.04
CA ASP A 48 7.27 10.19 11.10
C ASP A 48 6.93 11.19 9.98
N LEU A 49 7.82 12.14 9.70
CA LEU A 49 7.66 13.07 8.57
C LEU A 49 7.67 12.31 7.23
N ALA A 50 8.63 11.42 7.03
CA ALA A 50 8.73 10.63 5.79
C ALA A 50 7.50 9.74 5.59
N LEU A 51 7.01 9.11 6.66
CA LEU A 51 5.80 8.29 6.59
C LEU A 51 4.56 9.13 6.27
N GLY A 52 4.45 10.34 6.84
CA GLY A 52 3.38 11.27 6.54
C GLY A 52 3.32 11.63 5.05
N ALA A 53 4.48 11.95 4.46
CA ALA A 53 4.59 12.25 3.03
C ALA A 53 4.18 11.05 2.16
N LEU A 54 4.66 9.83 2.49
CA LEU A 54 4.30 8.62 1.73
C LEU A 54 2.80 8.32 1.80
N LEU A 55 2.18 8.49 2.97
CA LEU A 55 0.73 8.27 3.14
C LEU A 55 -0.09 9.32 2.39
N GLN A 56 0.41 10.55 2.33
CA GLN A 56 -0.20 11.61 1.52
C GLN A 56 -0.10 11.27 0.02
N ASP A 57 1.08 10.87 -0.46
CA ASP A 57 1.27 10.45 -1.86
C ASP A 57 0.34 9.28 -2.24
N LEU A 58 0.13 8.32 -1.32
CA LEU A 58 -0.85 7.23 -1.50
C LEU A 58 -2.29 7.73 -1.61
N ALA A 59 -2.68 8.70 -0.78
CA ALA A 59 -4.02 9.27 -0.82
C ALA A 59 -4.27 10.09 -2.10
N GLU A 60 -3.26 10.84 -2.55
CA GLU A 60 -3.32 11.65 -3.76
C GLU A 60 -3.25 10.80 -5.05
N SER A 61 -2.54 9.67 -5.01
CA SER A 61 -2.41 8.74 -6.15
C SER A 61 -3.63 7.83 -6.35
N GLY A 62 -4.76 8.12 -5.71
CA GLY A 62 -6.03 7.49 -6.07
C GLY A 62 -6.25 6.10 -5.49
N ILE A 63 -6.23 5.98 -4.16
CA ILE A 63 -6.99 4.90 -3.50
C ILE A 63 -8.49 5.22 -3.65
N ASN A 64 -9.06 4.94 -4.84
CA ASN A 64 -10.47 4.54 -4.93
C ASN A 64 -10.54 3.09 -4.48
N LEU A 65 -10.33 2.83 -3.18
CA LEU A 65 -10.66 1.53 -2.63
C LEU A 65 -12.18 1.42 -2.66
N PRO A 66 -12.79 0.48 -3.40
CA PRO A 66 -14.19 0.16 -3.15
C PRO A 66 -14.22 -0.38 -1.72
N VAL A 67 -14.66 0.45 -0.77
CA VAL A 67 -15.09 0.01 0.54
C VAL A 67 -16.47 -0.63 0.42
N GLU A 68 -16.62 -1.62 -0.47
CA GLU A 68 -17.84 -2.41 -0.52
C GLU A 68 -17.54 -3.79 -1.09
N GLY A 69 -17.60 -4.77 -0.19
CA GLY A 69 -17.23 -6.16 -0.42
C GLY A 69 -17.40 -6.92 0.89
N THR A 70 -18.64 -6.90 1.37
CA THR A 70 -19.15 -7.61 2.52
C THR A 70 -18.51 -8.98 2.71
N ILE A 71 -18.13 -9.24 3.95
CA ILE A 71 -17.80 -10.55 4.48
C ILE A 71 -18.99 -11.48 4.23
N GLU A 72 -18.96 -12.27 3.16
CA GLU A 72 -19.85 -13.41 2.99
C GLU A 72 -19.10 -14.67 3.43
N ASP A 73 -19.33 -14.98 4.70
CA ASP A 73 -19.29 -16.29 5.35
C ASP A 73 -19.07 -17.50 4.40
N ALA A 74 -17.87 -18.07 4.46
CA ALA A 74 -17.61 -19.42 3.97
C ALA A 74 -17.43 -20.35 5.17
N SER A 75 -18.54 -20.64 5.86
CA SER A 75 -18.62 -21.75 6.82
C SER A 75 -19.91 -22.58 6.62
N ALA A 76 -19.88 -23.51 5.67
CA ALA A 76 -20.61 -24.79 5.72
C ALA A 76 -19.99 -25.73 4.68
N GLY A 77 -19.27 -26.79 5.05
CA GLY A 77 -19.85 -28.12 5.30
C GLY A 77 -20.03 -28.87 3.95
N LEU A 78 -19.10 -29.73 3.53
CA LEU A 78 -19.08 -31.19 3.75
C LEU A 78 -20.46 -31.88 3.54
N VAL A 79 -20.46 -32.90 2.67
CA VAL A 79 -21.50 -33.89 2.29
C VAL A 79 -22.68 -33.32 1.49
N HIS A 80 -23.12 -33.90 0.36
CA HIS A 80 -23.17 -35.30 -0.06
C HIS A 80 -23.21 -35.36 -1.60
#